data_AF-A0A966LS80-F1
#
_entry.id   AF-A0A966LS80-F1
#
_cell.length_a   1.000
_cell.length_b   1.000
_cell.length_c   1.000
_cell.angle_alpha   90.00
_cell.angle_beta   90.00
_cell.angle_gamma   90.00
#
_symmetry.space_group_name_H-M   'P 1'
#
loop_
_entity.id
_entity.type
_entity.pdbx_description
1 polymer ?
#
loop_
_entity_poly.entity_id
_entity_poly.type
_entity_poly.pdbx_seq_one_letter_code
_entity_poly.pdbx_strand_id
1 'polypeptide(L)'
;MKISCIHTRHYITLYPFVLNVLSYTCGIKRYSFWGIVDENDTKHRFYGVSVFKRGFGVDELRYLPAQDMVIKPLAYSVNWLVETVRRKTRKV
;
A
#
# COMPACT_ATOMS: atom_id res chain seq x y z
N MET A 1 19.26 22.29 17.71
CA MET A 1 18.05 23.12 17.55
C MET A 1 16.97 22.25 16.91
N LYS A 2 15.85 22.07 17.63
CA LYS A 2 14.73 21.16 17.32
C LYS A 2 13.87 21.68 16.16
N ILE A 3 13.43 20.77 15.30
CA ILE A 3 12.13 20.82 14.61
C ILE A 3 11.66 19.34 14.53
N SER A 4 11.29 18.69 15.64
CA SER A 4 9.93 18.62 16.18
C SER A 4 8.81 18.58 15.12
N CYS A 5 8.36 17.36 14.81
CA CYS A 5 7.02 16.88 15.20
C CYS A 5 5.86 17.90 15.09
N ILE A 6 5.46 18.34 13.89
CA ILE A 6 4.15 19.02 13.70
C ILE A 6 3.63 18.84 12.25
N HIS A 7 3.05 17.68 11.89
CA HIS A 7 1.94 17.61 10.90
C HIS A 7 1.29 16.21 10.76
N THR A 8 0.81 15.61 11.86
CA THR A 8 0.10 14.31 11.75
C THR A 8 -1.06 14.16 12.73
N ARG A 9 -1.69 15.27 13.14
CA ARG A 9 -2.81 15.25 14.10
C ARG A 9 -4.21 15.49 13.53
N HIS A 10 -4.38 15.69 12.22
CA HIS A 10 -5.70 15.98 11.64
C HIS A 10 -6.26 14.94 10.66
N TYR A 11 -5.57 13.80 10.46
CA TYR A 11 -6.08 12.72 9.59
C TYR A 11 -6.77 11.57 10.35
N ILE A 12 -6.86 11.62 11.69
CA ILE A 12 -7.19 10.43 12.49
C ILE A 12 -8.70 10.29 12.76
N THR A 13 -9.48 11.37 12.70
CA THR A 13 -10.94 11.33 12.96
C THR A 13 -11.82 11.48 11.72
N LEU A 14 -11.24 11.80 10.55
CA LEU A 14 -12.02 12.05 9.33
C LEU A 14 -12.45 10.78 8.58
N TYR A 15 -11.80 9.63 8.78
CA TYR A 15 -12.07 8.43 7.97
C TYR A 15 -13.43 7.74 8.22
N PRO A 16 -13.92 7.56 9.48
CA PRO A 16 -15.25 6.99 9.68
C PRO A 16 -16.40 8.00 9.40
N PHE A 17 -16.14 9.30 9.54
CA PHE A 17 -17.13 10.36 9.31
C PHE A 17 -17.34 10.66 7.82
N VAL A 18 -16.25 10.77 7.04
CA VAL A 18 -16.32 10.99 5.59
C VAL A 18 -16.96 9.79 4.88
N LEU A 19 -16.70 8.56 5.34
CA LEU A 19 -17.27 7.36 4.73
C LEU A 19 -18.79 7.26 4.94
N ASN A 20 -19.30 7.61 6.13
CA ASN A 20 -20.74 7.62 6.40
C ASN A 20 -21.47 8.69 5.58
N VAL A 21 -20.91 9.89 5.47
CA VAL A 21 -21.53 11.02 4.73
C VAL A 21 -21.54 10.78 3.20
N LEU A 22 -20.49 10.16 2.63
CA LEU A 22 -20.43 9.84 1.20
C LEU A 22 -21.33 8.66 0.80
N SER A 23 -21.53 7.68 1.67
CA SER A 23 -22.40 6.53 1.37
C SER A 23 -23.86 6.94 1.19
N TYR A 24 -24.34 7.92 1.99
CA TYR A 24 -25.73 8.38 1.93
C TYR A 24 -26.02 9.30 0.74
N THR A 25 -25.01 9.99 0.19
CA THR A 25 -25.20 10.98 -0.89
C THR A 25 -24.79 10.47 -2.27
N CYS A 26 -23.81 9.57 -2.36
CA CYS A 26 -23.28 9.06 -3.63
C CYS A 26 -23.57 7.57 -3.90
N GLY A 27 -24.18 6.83 -2.95
CA GLY A 27 -24.52 5.41 -3.13
C GLY A 27 -23.32 4.46 -3.21
N ILE A 28 -22.15 4.89 -2.74
CA ILE A 28 -20.91 4.10 -2.81
C ILE A 28 -20.88 3.08 -1.67
N LYS A 29 -20.99 1.79 -2.01
CA LYS A 29 -21.08 0.67 -1.05
C LYS A 29 -19.72 0.18 -0.52
N ARG A 30 -18.62 0.51 -1.21
CA ARG A 30 -17.27 0.02 -0.86
C ARG A 30 -16.25 1.13 -1.08
N TYR A 31 -15.35 1.29 -0.12
CA TYR A 31 -14.24 2.24 -0.21
C TYR A 31 -12.92 1.46 -0.20
N SER A 32 -12.08 1.70 -1.19
CA SER A 32 -10.78 1.04 -1.30
C SER A 32 -9.71 1.89 -0.64
N PHE A 33 -9.08 1.33 0.39
CA PHE A 33 -7.94 1.96 1.07
C PHE A 33 -6.60 1.78 0.32
N TRP A 34 -6.64 1.27 -0.91
CA TRP A 34 -5.47 1.01 -1.75
C TRP A 34 -4.42 0.12 -1.07
N GLY A 35 -3.20 0.08 -1.60
CA GLY A 35 -2.14 -0.84 -1.20
C GLY A 35 -1.87 -0.91 0.30
N ILE A 36 -1.64 -2.14 0.76
CA ILE A 36 -1.27 -2.53 2.12
C ILE A 36 -0.04 -3.43 2.01
N VAL A 37 0.87 -3.35 3.00
CA VAL A 37 2.05 -4.21 3.08
C VAL A 37 1.66 -5.53 3.76
N ASP A 38 2.23 -6.65 3.32
CA ASP A 38 1.98 -7.96 3.95
C ASP A 38 2.33 -7.92 5.46
N GLU A 39 1.64 -8.74 6.26
CA GLU A 39 1.83 -8.80 7.72
C GLU A 39 3.25 -9.20 8.10
N ASN A 40 3.87 -10.02 7.27
CA ASN A 40 5.21 -10.56 7.50
C ASN A 40 6.34 -9.54 7.23
N ASP A 41 6.06 -8.44 6.51
CA ASP A 41 7.07 -7.43 6.19
C ASP A 41 7.04 -6.26 7.18
N THR A 42 7.48 -6.57 8.40
CA THR A 42 7.53 -5.64 9.54
C THR A 42 8.60 -4.54 9.40
N LYS A 43 9.55 -4.70 8.47
CA LYS A 43 10.64 -3.74 8.24
C LYS A 43 10.26 -2.65 7.24
N HIS A 44 9.21 -2.87 6.45
CA HIS A 44 8.75 -1.92 5.47
C HIS A 44 8.33 -0.59 6.09
N ARG A 45 8.73 0.53 5.46
CA ARG A 45 8.35 1.91 5.86
C ARG A 45 6.83 2.12 6.05
N PHE A 46 6.00 1.33 5.38
CA PHE A 46 4.54 1.45 5.42
C PHE A 46 3.85 0.43 6.34
N TYR A 47 4.60 -0.29 7.17
CA TYR A 47 4.04 -1.25 8.13
C TYR A 47 3.06 -0.58 9.11
N GLY A 48 3.45 0.55 9.71
CA GLY A 48 2.58 1.26 10.67
C GLY A 48 1.24 1.74 10.06
N VAL A 49 1.25 2.19 8.81
CA VAL A 49 0.03 2.58 8.09
C VAL A 49 -0.83 1.35 7.75
N SER A 50 -0.21 0.21 7.50
CA SER A 50 -0.90 -1.06 7.21
C SER A 50 -1.58 -1.62 8.46
N VAL A 51 -0.91 -1.60 9.62
CA VAL A 51 -1.50 -2.00 10.92
C VAL A 51 -2.70 -1.12 11.27
N PHE A 52 -2.59 0.20 11.03
CA PHE A 52 -3.71 1.13 11.23
C PHE A 52 -4.91 0.78 10.34
N LYS A 53 -4.68 0.46 9.05
CA LYS A 53 -5.75 0.06 8.12
C LYS A 53 -6.44 -1.24 8.54
N ARG A 54 -5.69 -2.23 9.06
CA ARG A 54 -6.25 -3.51 9.57
C ARG A 54 -7.14 -3.34 10.79
N GLY A 55 -6.81 -2.40 11.67
CA GLY A 55 -7.58 -2.14 12.90
C GLY A 55 -9.03 -1.72 12.67
N PHE A 56 -9.40 -1.33 11.45
CA PHE A 56 -10.78 -0.97 11.08
C PHE A 56 -11.68 -2.17 10.71
N GLY A 57 -11.17 -3.41 10.80
CA GLY A 57 -11.94 -4.61 10.45
C GLY A 57 -12.25 -4.71 8.95
N VAL A 58 -11.35 -4.19 8.11
CA VAL A 58 -11.48 -4.20 6.64
C VAL A 58 -10.95 -5.52 6.09
N ASP A 59 -11.67 -6.12 5.13
CA ASP A 59 -11.21 -7.31 4.42
C ASP A 59 -10.02 -7.01 3.51
N GLU A 60 -8.97 -7.82 3.62
CA GLU A 60 -7.82 -7.75 2.73
C GLU A 60 -8.05 -8.56 1.45
N LEU A 61 -8.10 -7.88 0.31
CA LEU A 61 -8.17 -8.53 -0.99
C LEU A 61 -6.78 -8.64 -1.62
N ARG A 62 -6.25 -9.86 -1.69
CA ARG A 62 -4.97 -10.16 -2.36
C ARG A 62 -5.22 -10.41 -3.85
N TYR A 63 -4.76 -9.49 -4.70
CA TYR A 63 -4.79 -9.67 -6.15
C TYR A 63 -3.71 -10.63 -6.63
N LEU A 64 -3.95 -11.24 -7.80
CA LEU A 64 -2.91 -11.99 -8.47
C LEU A 64 -1.76 -11.04 -8.86
N PRO A 65 -0.51 -11.46 -8.64
CA PRO A 65 0.64 -10.68 -9.10
C PRO A 65 0.59 -10.52 -10.63
N ALA A 66 1.14 -9.42 -11.12
CA ALA A 66 1.24 -9.18 -12.55
C ALA A 66 2.01 -10.32 -13.24
N GLN A 67 1.51 -10.76 -14.39
CA GLN A 67 2.12 -11.79 -15.22
C GLN A 67 2.69 -11.13 -16.48
N ASP A 68 3.97 -11.39 -16.76
CA ASP A 68 4.65 -10.85 -17.92
C ASP A 68 4.54 -11.82 -19.12
N MET A 69 4.25 -11.29 -20.31
CA MET A 69 4.32 -12.03 -21.56
C MET A 69 5.66 -11.76 -22.25
N VAL A 70 6.52 -12.77 -22.33
CA VAL A 70 7.87 -12.61 -22.88
C VAL A 70 7.86 -12.73 -24.40
N ILE A 71 8.03 -11.59 -25.09
CA ILE A 71 8.12 -11.53 -26.56
C ILE A 71 9.55 -11.80 -27.05
N LYS A 72 10.57 -11.29 -26.32
CA LYS A 72 12.00 -11.43 -26.66
C LYS A 72 12.78 -11.96 -25.46
N PRO A 73 13.14 -13.26 -25.42
CA PRO A 73 13.67 -13.90 -24.21
C PRO A 73 15.04 -13.37 -23.79
N LEU A 74 15.93 -13.06 -24.75
CA LEU A 74 17.28 -12.60 -24.46
C LEU A 74 17.29 -11.20 -23.83
N ALA A 75 16.57 -10.25 -24.42
CA ALA A 75 16.46 -8.89 -23.89
C ALA A 75 15.74 -8.87 -22.53
N TYR A 76 14.69 -9.69 -22.37
CA TYR A 76 13.97 -9.84 -21.11
C TYR A 76 14.87 -10.36 -19.99
N SER A 77 15.73 -11.34 -20.27
CA SER A 77 16.64 -11.92 -19.28
C SER A 77 17.63 -10.88 -18.71
N VAL A 78 18.14 -9.98 -19.56
CA VAL A 78 19.02 -8.89 -19.12
C VAL A 78 18.26 -7.93 -18.20
N ASN A 79 17.06 -7.49 -18.59
CA ASN A 79 16.24 -6.61 -17.77
C ASN A 79 15.86 -7.26 -16.43
N TRP A 80 15.46 -8.53 -16.46
CA TRP A 80 15.10 -9.30 -15.28
C TRP A 80 16.26 -9.41 -14.28
N LEU A 81 17.49 -9.63 -14.76
CA LEU A 81 18.68 -9.66 -13.90
C LEU A 81 18.91 -8.30 -13.24
N VAL A 82 18.87 -7.21 -14.02
CA VAL A 82 19.04 -5.84 -13.50
C VAL A 82 17.96 -5.50 -12.46
N GLU A 83 16.69 -5.80 -12.75
CA GLU A 83 15.59 -5.58 -11.82
C GLU A 83 15.70 -6.42 -10.54
N THR A 84 16.14 -7.68 -10.67
CA THR A 84 16.36 -8.57 -9.53
C THR A 84 17.46 -8.03 -8.61
N VAL A 85 18.57 -7.56 -9.17
CA VAL A 85 19.64 -6.92 -8.40
C VAL A 85 19.14 -5.63 -7.73
N ARG A 86 18.41 -4.78 -8.46
CA ARG A 86 17.85 -3.53 -7.92
C ARG A 86 16.85 -3.80 -6.79
N ARG A 87 16.03 -4.85 -6.90
CA ARG A 87 15.09 -5.28 -5.86
C ARG A 87 15.82 -5.69 -4.60
N LYS A 88 16.92 -6.46 -4.73
CA LYS A 88 17.71 -6.93 -3.59
C LYS A 88 18.49 -5.80 -2.90
N THR A 89 18.97 -4.81 -3.66
CA THR A 89 19.70 -3.65 -3.11
C THR A 89 18.77 -2.65 -2.44
N ARG A 90 17.50 -2.56 -2.86
CA ARG A 90 16.52 -1.69 -2.22
C ARG A 90 16.19 -2.25 -0.83
N LYS A 91 16.89 -1.72 0.18
CA LYS A 91 16.52 -1.89 1.58
C LYS A 91 15.23 -1.09 1.82
N VAL A 92 14.09 -1.73 1.57
CA VAL A 92 12.80 -1.32 2.13
C VAL A 92 12.47 -2.28 3.27
#